data_AF-A0A821GFK2-F1
#
_entry.id   AF-A0A821GFK2-F1
#
_cell.length_a   1.000
_cell.length_b   1.000
_cell.length_c   1.000
_cell.angle_alpha   90.00
_cell.angle_beta   90.00
_cell.angle_gamma   90.00
#
_symmetry.space_group_name_H-M   'P 1'
#
loop_
_entity.id
_entity.type
_entity.pdbx_description
1 polymer ?
#
loop_
_entity_poly.entity_id
_entity_poly.type
_entity_poly.pdbx_seq_one_letter_code
_entity_poly.pdbx_strand_id
1 'polypeptide(L)'
;MQKKNIVRALVALQRQGRLKCVISQNCDGLHWRSGLNPTNLAELHGNMNLELCSKCGTKYLRDFDTVGIQSHYTGRQCDKRNCRSSLTVTPAADIPERVVERKQKLVIGNLQQTPLHKVATLNIHAFSDAIMKGIMERLNIPIPTWIVRRRIHVTSQPSSNKQNQYQILIEGRDPDNVDIPYTLFERIRVIVDQK
;
A
#
# COMPACT_ATOMS: atom_id res chain seq x y z
N MET A 1 19.14 -7.38 -8.85
CA MET A 1 17.76 -7.54 -8.33
C MET A 1 16.80 -6.83 -9.27
N GLN A 2 15.98 -7.56 -10.04
CA GLN A 2 15.08 -6.95 -11.04
C GLN A 2 14.09 -6.01 -10.34
N LYS A 3 14.13 -4.72 -10.70
CA LYS A 3 13.23 -3.70 -10.18
C LYS A 3 11.81 -4.06 -10.65
N LYS A 4 10.88 -4.28 -9.71
CA LYS A 4 9.45 -4.59 -9.96
C LYS A 4 8.80 -3.45 -10.77
N ASN A 5 8.93 -3.48 -12.10
CA ASN A 5 8.46 -2.44 -13.02
C ASN A 5 6.93 -2.43 -13.12
N ILE A 6 6.29 -3.60 -12.97
CA ILE A 6 4.84 -3.74 -12.99
C ILE A 6 4.12 -2.78 -12.04
N VAL A 7 4.55 -2.70 -10.78
CA VAL A 7 3.90 -1.87 -9.77
C VAL A 7 3.99 -0.38 -10.15
N ARG A 8 5.11 0.05 -10.74
CA ARG A 8 5.30 1.42 -11.22
C ARG A 8 4.42 1.74 -12.43
N ALA A 9 4.32 0.81 -13.37
CA ALA A 9 3.45 0.94 -14.52
C ALA A 9 1.98 1.08 -14.09
N LEU A 10 1.53 0.29 -13.10
CA LEU A 10 0.17 0.41 -12.55
C LEU A 10 -0.09 1.80 -11.94
N VAL A 11 0.84 2.32 -11.12
CA VAL A 11 0.72 3.68 -10.56
C VAL A 11 0.65 4.74 -11.65
N ALA A 12 1.47 4.63 -12.70
CA ALA A 12 1.42 5.56 -13.83
C ALA A 12 0.08 5.50 -14.58
N LEU A 13 -0.45 4.30 -14.83
CA LEU A 13 -1.76 4.11 -15.45
C LEU A 13 -2.89 4.69 -14.59
N GLN A 14 -2.81 4.55 -13.26
CA GLN A 14 -3.76 5.17 -12.33
C GLN A 14 -3.71 6.69 -12.42
N ARG A 15 -2.51 7.28 -12.38
CA ARG A 15 -2.31 8.74 -12.48
C ARG A 15 -2.84 9.32 -13.79
N GLN A 16 -2.83 8.53 -14.86
CA GLN A 16 -3.38 8.89 -16.17
C GLN A 16 -4.88 8.60 -16.30
N GLY A 17 -5.56 8.12 -15.24
CA GLY A 17 -6.98 7.78 -15.27
C GLY A 17 -7.33 6.54 -16.12
N ARG A 18 -6.34 5.73 -16.49
CA ARG A 18 -6.49 4.55 -17.37
C ARG A 18 -6.63 3.24 -16.62
N LEU A 19 -6.34 3.23 -15.32
CA LEU A 19 -6.49 2.07 -14.44
C LEU A 19 -7.73 2.23 -13.55
N LYS A 20 -8.70 1.34 -13.69
CA LYS A 20 -9.93 1.35 -12.87
C LYS A 20 -9.74 0.66 -11.53
N CYS A 21 -9.13 -0.52 -11.55
CA CYS A 21 -8.94 -1.35 -10.37
C CYS A 21 -7.75 -2.29 -10.57
N VAL A 22 -7.07 -2.64 -9.48
CA VAL A 22 -6.08 -3.72 -9.37
C VAL A 22 -6.63 -4.76 -8.42
N ILE A 23 -6.63 -6.02 -8.84
CA ILE A 23 -6.94 -7.15 -7.97
C ILE A 23 -5.62 -7.91 -7.77
N SER A 24 -5.21 -8.08 -6.52
CA SER A 24 -3.94 -8.69 -6.13
C SER A 24 -4.18 -9.87 -5.20
N GLN A 25 -3.45 -10.95 -5.41
CA GLN A 25 -3.33 -12.07 -4.47
C GLN A 25 -2.06 -11.96 -3.60
N ASN A 26 -1.19 -10.98 -3.87
CA ASN A 26 0.01 -10.75 -3.08
C ASN A 26 -0.37 -10.11 -1.75
N CYS A 27 0.19 -10.63 -0.66
CA CYS A 27 0.02 -10.06 0.69
C CYS A 27 1.12 -9.06 1.06
N ASP A 28 2.11 -8.83 0.19
CA ASP A 28 3.34 -8.07 0.46
C ASP A 28 3.16 -6.56 0.69
N GLY A 29 1.90 -6.08 0.56
CA GLY A 29 1.53 -4.68 0.76
C GLY A 29 2.15 -3.72 -0.25
N LEU A 30 2.89 -4.20 -1.25
CA LEU A 30 3.64 -3.34 -2.16
C LEU A 30 2.72 -2.52 -3.04
N HIS A 31 1.56 -3.04 -3.42
CA HIS A 31 0.61 -2.29 -4.24
C HIS A 31 0.12 -1.02 -3.54
N TRP A 32 -0.34 -1.12 -2.29
CA TRP A 32 -0.73 0.05 -1.51
C TRP A 32 0.48 0.96 -1.25
N ARG A 33 1.61 0.39 -0.81
CA ARG A 33 2.85 1.14 -0.52
C ARG A 33 3.46 1.81 -1.75
N SER A 34 3.00 1.45 -2.94
CA SER A 34 3.43 2.07 -4.19
C SER A 34 2.74 3.40 -4.48
N GLY A 35 1.63 3.70 -3.80
CA GLY A 35 0.75 4.83 -4.11
C GLY A 35 -0.40 4.48 -5.04
N LEU A 36 -0.76 3.20 -5.16
CA LEU A 36 -2.07 2.84 -5.71
C LEU A 36 -3.15 3.28 -4.71
N ASN A 37 -4.25 3.82 -5.23
CA ASN A 37 -5.35 4.26 -4.42
C ASN A 37 -6.05 3.02 -3.83
N PRO A 38 -6.19 2.92 -2.49
CA PRO A 38 -6.85 1.79 -1.84
C PRO A 38 -8.29 1.55 -2.29
N THR A 39 -9.00 2.58 -2.78
CA THR A 39 -10.36 2.41 -3.32
C THR A 39 -10.38 1.61 -4.63
N ASN A 40 -9.25 1.58 -5.33
CA ASN A 40 -9.07 0.94 -6.62
C ASN A 40 -8.16 -0.30 -6.50
N LEU A 41 -7.97 -0.83 -5.29
CA LEU A 41 -7.11 -1.96 -5.01
C LEU A 41 -7.87 -3.00 -4.16
N ALA A 42 -7.98 -4.22 -4.66
CA ALA A 42 -8.53 -5.36 -3.94
C ALA A 42 -7.40 -6.36 -3.64
N GLU A 43 -7.06 -6.55 -2.36
CA GLU A 43 -6.03 -7.48 -1.90
C GLU A 43 -6.68 -8.75 -1.35
N LEU A 44 -6.85 -9.77 -2.20
CA LEU A 44 -7.69 -10.95 -1.96
C LEU A 44 -7.27 -11.80 -0.76
N HIS A 45 -5.96 -11.84 -0.48
CA HIS A 45 -5.40 -12.60 0.63
C HIS A 45 -5.09 -11.71 1.85
N GLY A 46 -5.54 -10.46 1.82
CA GLY A 46 -5.20 -9.44 2.81
C GLY A 46 -3.84 -8.78 2.54
N ASN A 47 -3.44 -7.93 3.49
CA ASN A 47 -2.21 -7.15 3.42
C ASN A 47 -1.46 -7.32 4.73
N MET A 48 -0.24 -7.86 4.65
CA MET A 48 0.55 -8.22 5.82
C MET A 48 1.04 -7.00 6.61
N ASN A 49 0.89 -5.80 6.07
CA ASN A 49 1.23 -4.56 6.74
C ASN A 49 -0.02 -3.79 7.21
N LEU A 50 -1.23 -4.33 7.06
CA LEU A 50 -2.47 -3.63 7.39
C LEU A 50 -3.13 -4.23 8.63
N GLU A 51 -3.38 -3.39 9.62
CA GLU A 51 -4.20 -3.74 10.78
C GLU A 51 -5.55 -3.02 10.72
N LEU A 52 -6.59 -3.64 11.24
CA LEU A 52 -7.92 -3.06 11.37
C LEU A 52 -8.37 -3.11 12.82
N CYS A 53 -8.96 -2.02 13.31
CA CYS A 53 -9.61 -2.06 14.61
C CYS A 53 -10.88 -2.91 14.54
N SER A 54 -10.97 -3.93 15.40
CA SER A 54 -12.11 -4.85 15.45
C SER A 54 -13.44 -4.20 15.83
N LYS A 55 -13.41 -3.02 16.47
CA LYS A 55 -14.62 -2.28 16.88
C LYS A 55 -15.02 -1.17 15.92
N CYS A 56 -14.07 -0.36 15.44
CA CYS A 56 -14.40 0.84 14.64
C CYS A 56 -13.95 0.76 13.18
N GLY A 57 -13.29 -0.32 12.76
CA GLY A 57 -12.83 -0.52 11.38
C GLY A 57 -11.72 0.42 10.93
N THR A 58 -11.14 1.23 11.82
CA THR A 58 -10.03 2.12 11.48
C THR A 58 -8.85 1.29 10.99
N LYS A 59 -8.31 1.67 9.84
CA LYS A 59 -7.20 1.00 9.16
C LYS A 59 -5.87 1.62 9.58
N TYR A 60 -4.90 0.78 9.89
CA TYR A 60 -3.55 1.14 10.26
C TYR A 60 -2.58 0.42 9.33
N LEU A 61 -2.12 1.11 8.30
CA LEU A 61 -1.01 0.62 7.50
C LEU A 61 0.27 0.75 8.36
N ARG A 62 1.15 -0.25 8.30
CA ARG A 62 2.42 -0.32 9.01
C ARG A 62 3.55 -0.42 7.99
N ASP A 63 4.76 -0.19 8.45
CA ASP A 63 5.99 -0.36 7.68
C ASP A 63 6.69 -1.70 7.97
N PHE A 64 6.09 -2.51 8.85
CA PHE A 64 6.52 -3.85 9.23
C PHE A 64 5.38 -4.86 9.07
N ASP A 65 5.73 -6.14 9.07
CA ASP A 65 4.76 -7.23 8.97
C ASP A 65 4.00 -7.37 10.29
N THR A 66 2.68 -7.27 10.22
CA THR A 66 1.77 -7.23 11.37
C THR A 66 1.25 -8.61 11.75
N VAL A 67 1.55 -9.62 10.94
CA VAL A 67 1.11 -11.01 11.14
C VAL A 67 1.88 -11.62 12.31
N GLY A 68 1.18 -11.86 13.41
CA GLY A 68 1.67 -12.69 14.51
C GLY A 68 1.47 -14.17 14.19
N ILE A 69 2.39 -15.02 14.66
CA ILE A 69 2.26 -16.48 14.57
C ILE A 69 0.93 -16.88 15.24
N GLN A 70 0.05 -17.54 14.48
CA GLN A 70 -1.16 -18.28 14.93
C GLN A 70 -2.43 -17.51 15.36
N SER A 71 -2.52 -16.18 15.26
CA SER A 71 -3.82 -15.52 15.48
C SER A 71 -4.03 -14.25 14.64
N HIS A 72 -5.28 -13.95 14.30
CA HIS A 72 -5.68 -12.69 13.67
C HIS A 72 -5.44 -11.46 14.56
N TYR A 73 -5.00 -11.64 15.81
CA TYR A 73 -4.81 -10.60 16.80
C TYR A 73 -3.36 -10.12 16.83
N THR A 74 -3.14 -8.81 16.82
CA THR A 74 -1.78 -8.26 16.68
C THR A 74 -1.13 -7.77 17.98
N GLY A 75 -1.83 -7.86 19.12
CA GLY A 75 -1.33 -7.34 20.39
C GLY A 75 -1.49 -5.83 20.59
N ARG A 76 -1.85 -5.09 19.52
CA ARG A 76 -1.92 -3.63 19.52
C ARG A 76 -3.35 -3.11 19.69
N GLN A 77 -3.49 -1.87 20.17
CA GLN A 77 -4.78 -1.21 20.40
C GLN A 77 -4.99 -0.03 19.45
N CYS A 78 -6.26 0.24 19.16
CA CYS A 78 -6.72 1.41 18.44
C CYS A 78 -6.40 2.69 19.22
N ASP A 79 -5.76 3.65 18.54
CA ASP A 79 -5.38 4.95 19.10
C ASP A 79 -6.57 5.92 19.29
N LYS A 80 -7.73 5.64 18.68
CA LYS A 80 -8.94 6.44 18.88
C LYS A 80 -9.37 6.38 20.34
N ARG A 81 -9.41 7.55 20.98
CA ARG A 81 -9.71 7.76 22.41
C ARG A 81 -10.97 7.01 22.89
N ASN A 82 -12.01 6.95 22.06
CA ASN A 82 -13.30 6.33 22.40
C ASN A 82 -13.44 4.87 21.93
N CYS A 83 -12.39 4.31 21.30
CA CYS A 83 -12.42 2.95 20.79
C CYS A 83 -11.56 2.02 21.63
N ARG A 84 -10.23 2.28 21.68
CA ARG A 84 -9.20 1.48 22.39
C ARG A 84 -9.31 -0.05 22.24
N SER A 85 -10.04 -0.50 21.23
CA SER A 85 -10.24 -1.91 20.95
C SER A 85 -9.05 -2.45 20.19
N SER A 86 -8.92 -3.77 20.17
CA SER A 86 -7.75 -4.42 19.61
C SER A 86 -7.69 -4.32 18.09
N LEU A 87 -6.47 -4.41 17.58
CA LEU A 87 -6.19 -4.45 16.15
C LEU A 87 -6.06 -5.91 15.69
N THR A 88 -6.64 -6.20 14.53
CA THR A 88 -6.64 -7.51 13.89
C THR A 88 -6.16 -7.43 12.44
N VAL A 89 -5.71 -8.56 11.90
CA VAL A 89 -5.47 -8.75 10.46
C VAL A 89 -6.63 -9.52 9.84
N THR A 90 -7.16 -9.05 8.72
CA THR A 90 -8.25 -9.73 8.02
C THR A 90 -7.72 -10.51 6.81
N PRO A 91 -8.21 -11.73 6.53
CA PRO A 91 -8.29 -12.18 5.16
C PRO A 91 -9.35 -11.31 4.46
N ALA A 92 -9.04 -10.79 3.27
CA ALA A 92 -9.95 -9.96 2.50
C ALA A 92 -10.37 -10.71 1.23
N ALA A 93 -11.09 -11.82 1.37
CA ALA A 93 -11.60 -12.54 0.22
C ALA A 93 -13.00 -12.04 -0.15
N ASP A 94 -13.11 -11.46 -1.34
CA ASP A 94 -14.05 -11.88 -2.39
C ASP A 94 -13.78 -11.06 -3.67
N ILE A 95 -14.01 -11.66 -4.84
CA ILE A 95 -13.91 -11.11 -6.23
C ILE A 95 -12.67 -11.60 -7.00
N PRO A 96 -12.76 -12.81 -7.58
CA PRO A 96 -12.45 -12.95 -9.01
C PRO A 96 -13.61 -13.41 -9.89
N GLU A 97 -14.64 -14.08 -9.34
CA GLU A 97 -15.73 -14.68 -10.15
C GLU A 97 -16.64 -13.63 -10.81
N ARG A 98 -16.86 -12.50 -10.13
CA ARG A 98 -17.79 -11.43 -10.58
C ARG A 98 -17.31 -10.61 -11.79
N VAL A 99 -16.05 -10.77 -12.22
CA VAL A 99 -15.50 -10.05 -13.40
C VAL A 99 -15.94 -10.74 -14.71
N VAL A 100 -16.11 -12.06 -14.70
CA VAL A 100 -16.51 -12.85 -15.88
C VAL A 100 -18.00 -12.65 -16.21
N GLU A 101 -18.85 -12.49 -15.19
CA GLU A 101 -20.30 -12.31 -15.34
C GLU A 101 -20.70 -11.05 -16.12
N ARG A 102 -19.85 -10.03 -16.17
CA ARG A 102 -20.15 -8.72 -16.78
C ARG A 102 -19.83 -8.63 -18.29
N LYS A 103 -19.49 -9.75 -18.95
CA LYS A 103 -19.18 -9.83 -20.40
C LYS A 103 -18.12 -8.82 -20.88
N GLN A 104 -17.19 -8.42 -20.01
CA GLN A 104 -16.07 -7.54 -20.40
C GLN A 104 -14.95 -8.36 -21.06
N LYS A 105 -14.15 -7.72 -21.92
CA LYS A 105 -12.99 -8.37 -22.54
C LYS A 105 -11.97 -8.73 -21.45
N LEU A 106 -11.57 -9.99 -21.41
CA LEU A 106 -10.58 -10.51 -20.45
C LEU A 106 -9.26 -10.78 -21.18
N VAL A 107 -8.17 -10.22 -20.69
CA VAL A 107 -6.81 -10.53 -21.16
C VAL A 107 -6.04 -11.17 -20.03
N ILE A 108 -5.44 -12.33 -20.27
CA ILE A 108 -4.64 -13.05 -19.27
C ILE A 108 -3.18 -13.03 -19.71
N GLY A 109 -2.31 -12.46 -18.87
CA GLY A 109 -0.87 -12.52 -19.03
C GLY A 109 -0.27 -13.43 -17.98
N ASN A 110 0.13 -14.64 -18.34
CA ASN A 110 0.75 -15.58 -17.40
C ASN A 110 1.68 -16.54 -18.14
N LEU A 111 2.73 -17.02 -17.47
CA LEU A 111 3.66 -18.00 -18.06
C LEU A 111 3.00 -19.36 -18.29
N GLN A 112 2.09 -19.75 -17.39
CA GLN A 112 1.38 -21.02 -17.43
C GLN A 112 -0.10 -20.79 -17.74
N GLN A 113 -0.77 -21.80 -18.30
CA GLN A 113 -2.21 -21.75 -18.52
C GLN A 113 -2.95 -21.58 -17.18
N THR A 114 -4.05 -20.83 -17.23
CA THR A 114 -4.91 -20.57 -16.07
C THR A 114 -6.27 -21.24 -16.27
N PRO A 115 -7.05 -21.51 -15.21
CA PRO A 115 -8.40 -22.08 -15.35
C PRO A 115 -9.32 -21.27 -16.28
N LEU A 116 -9.12 -19.95 -16.38
CA LEU A 116 -9.90 -19.05 -17.23
C LEU A 116 -9.35 -18.88 -18.65
N HIS A 117 -8.33 -19.66 -19.04
CA HIS A 117 -7.69 -19.56 -20.36
C HIS A 117 -8.69 -19.63 -21.53
N LYS A 118 -9.72 -20.50 -21.42
CA LYS A 118 -10.72 -20.71 -22.47
C LYS A 118 -11.69 -19.54 -22.66
N VAL A 119 -11.88 -18.70 -21.64
CA VAL A 119 -12.83 -17.58 -21.66
C VAL A 119 -12.15 -16.23 -21.89
N ALA A 120 -10.81 -16.18 -21.89
CA ALA A 120 -10.06 -14.98 -22.17
C ALA A 120 -10.13 -14.60 -23.65
N THR A 121 -10.30 -13.30 -23.92
CA THR A 121 -10.21 -12.72 -25.27
C THR A 121 -8.80 -12.78 -25.83
N LEU A 122 -7.78 -12.70 -24.97
CA LEU A 122 -6.37 -12.80 -25.35
C LEU A 122 -5.57 -13.43 -24.21
N ASN A 123 -4.75 -14.43 -24.54
CA ASN A 123 -3.77 -15.03 -23.63
C ASN A 123 -2.36 -14.64 -24.07
N ILE A 124 -1.54 -14.12 -23.17
CA ILE A 124 -0.16 -13.69 -23.41
C ILE A 124 0.77 -14.51 -22.51
N HIS A 125 1.60 -15.34 -23.13
CA HIS A 125 2.51 -16.24 -22.41
C HIS A 125 3.87 -15.58 -22.22
N ALA A 126 3.96 -14.68 -21.24
CA ALA A 126 5.18 -13.93 -20.94
C ALA A 126 5.25 -13.50 -19.48
N PHE A 127 6.44 -13.08 -19.05
CA PHE A 127 6.62 -12.43 -17.75
C PHE A 127 5.82 -11.13 -17.66
N SER A 128 5.15 -10.89 -16.53
CA SER A 128 4.29 -9.72 -16.35
C SER A 128 5.03 -8.40 -16.56
N ASP A 129 6.31 -8.31 -16.20
CA ASP A 129 7.14 -7.13 -16.45
C ASP A 129 7.32 -6.87 -17.96
N ALA A 130 7.51 -7.91 -18.77
CA ALA A 130 7.63 -7.78 -20.22
C ALA A 130 6.31 -7.32 -20.86
N ILE A 131 5.19 -7.90 -20.41
CA ILE A 131 3.85 -7.51 -20.84
C ILE A 131 3.60 -6.03 -20.51
N MET A 132 3.85 -5.63 -19.27
CA MET A 132 3.62 -4.25 -18.83
C MET A 132 4.53 -3.27 -19.56
N LYS A 133 5.80 -3.61 -19.80
CA LYS A 133 6.70 -2.78 -20.59
C LYS A 133 6.15 -2.54 -22.00
N GLY A 134 5.72 -3.59 -22.69
CA GLY A 134 5.11 -3.48 -24.03
C GLY A 134 3.81 -2.68 -24.04
N ILE A 135 2.97 -2.80 -23.00
CA ILE A 135 1.76 -1.97 -22.85
C ILE A 135 2.15 -0.50 -22.70
N MET A 136 3.09 -0.19 -21.81
CA MET A 136 3.49 1.19 -21.50
C MET A 136 4.13 1.87 -22.71
N GLU A 137 4.97 1.16 -23.47
CA GLU A 137 5.55 1.63 -24.73
C GLU A 137 4.46 1.95 -25.77
N ARG A 138 3.50 1.06 -25.98
CA ARG A 138 2.39 1.27 -26.94
C ARG A 138 1.45 2.41 -26.54
N LEU A 139 1.31 2.66 -25.24
CA LEU A 139 0.53 3.77 -24.72
C LEU A 139 1.33 5.09 -24.66
N ASN A 140 2.62 5.05 -24.99
CA ASN A 140 3.56 6.17 -24.84
C ASN A 140 3.56 6.76 -23.41
N ILE A 141 3.50 5.88 -22.40
CA ILE A 141 3.55 6.27 -20.99
C ILE A 141 4.90 5.80 -20.42
N PRO A 142 5.75 6.70 -19.90
CA PRO A 142 7.00 6.29 -19.27
C PRO A 142 6.72 5.54 -17.98
N ILE A 143 7.44 4.44 -17.73
CA ILE A 143 7.43 3.75 -16.44
C ILE A 143 8.30 4.58 -15.47
N PRO A 144 7.74 5.14 -14.39
CA PRO A 144 8.51 5.93 -13.46
C PRO A 144 9.50 5.05 -12.71
N THR A 145 10.71 5.55 -12.48
CA THR A 145 11.68 4.88 -11.61
C THR A 145 11.22 4.93 -10.15
N TRP A 146 11.48 3.85 -9.41
CA TRP A 146 11.25 3.86 -7.97
C TRP A 146 12.33 4.68 -7.29
N ILE A 147 11.96 5.82 -6.72
CA ILE A 147 12.79 6.62 -5.83
C ILE A 147 12.01 6.78 -4.53
N VAL A 148 12.52 6.22 -3.43
CA VAL A 148 11.95 6.54 -2.12
C VAL A 148 12.48 7.90 -1.72
N ARG A 149 11.60 8.89 -1.59
CA ARG A 149 11.95 10.18 -1.01
C ARG A 149 11.42 10.21 0.41
N ARG A 150 12.31 10.18 1.39
CA ARG A 150 11.91 10.30 2.80
C ARG A 150 12.38 11.65 3.31
N ARG A 151 11.46 12.43 3.86
CA ARG A 151 11.79 13.70 4.52
C ARG A 151 11.47 13.62 6.00
N ILE A 152 12.27 14.32 6.80
CA ILE A 152 11.94 14.60 8.19
C ILE A 152 11.32 15.98 8.19
N HIS A 153 10.08 16.09 8.67
CA HIS A 153 9.44 17.37 8.93
C HIS A 153 9.54 17.64 10.43
N VAL A 154 10.27 18.70 10.80
CA VAL A 154 10.43 19.14 12.19
C VAL A 154 9.68 20.44 12.36
N THR A 155 8.69 20.45 13.26
CA THR A 155 7.93 21.66 13.63
C THR A 155 8.17 21.97 15.09
N SER A 156 8.50 23.21 15.43
CA SER A 156 8.57 23.69 16.82
C SER A 156 7.39 24.62 17.10
N GLN A 157 6.72 24.41 18.23
CA GLN A 157 5.65 25.27 18.71
C GLN A 157 5.83 25.59 20.20
N PRO A 158 5.55 26.82 20.66
CA PRO A 158 5.56 27.13 22.09
C PRO A 158 4.58 26.21 22.84
N SER A 159 5.00 25.69 23.99
CA SER A 159 4.14 24.90 24.87
C SER A 159 3.11 25.80 25.52
N SER A 160 1.83 25.46 25.39
CA SER A 160 0.72 26.20 26.01
C SER A 160 0.75 26.18 27.55
N ASN A 161 1.58 25.33 28.16
CA ASN A 161 1.53 25.05 29.59
C ASN A 161 2.63 25.73 30.43
N LYS A 162 3.72 26.26 29.85
CA LYS A 162 4.82 26.93 30.59
C LYS A 162 5.60 27.93 29.72
N GLN A 163 5.95 29.10 30.28
CA GLN A 163 6.93 30.01 29.67
C GLN A 163 8.28 29.29 29.45
N ASN A 164 8.95 29.58 28.33
CA ASN A 164 10.23 28.97 27.91
C ASN A 164 10.24 27.46 27.62
N GLN A 165 9.08 26.84 27.41
CA GLN A 165 9.01 25.44 26.97
C GLN A 165 8.52 25.35 25.52
N TYR A 166 9.22 24.59 24.67
CA TYR A 166 8.83 24.32 23.29
C TYR A 166 8.44 22.85 23.12
N GLN A 167 7.42 22.61 22.33
CA GLN A 167 7.07 21.28 21.83
C GLN A 167 7.64 21.12 20.42
N ILE A 168 8.45 20.08 20.21
CA ILE A 168 8.98 19.72 18.89
C ILE A 168 8.21 18.50 18.39
N LEU A 169 7.59 18.62 17.22
CA LEU A 169 6.97 17.53 16.49
C LEU A 169 7.93 17.10 15.36
N ILE A 170 8.31 15.83 15.35
CA ILE A 170 9.17 15.23 14.31
C ILE A 170 8.34 14.17 13.58
N GLU A 171 8.13 14.34 12.29
CA GLU A 171 7.37 13.42 11.44
C GLU A 171 8.19 12.96 10.25
N GLY A 172 8.05 11.68 9.85
CA GLY A 172 8.44 11.24 8.52
C GLY A 172 7.37 11.63 7.50
N ARG A 173 7.75 12.28 6.39
CA ARG A 173 6.87 12.53 5.23
C ARG A 173 7.45 12.01 3.91
N ASP A 174 6.67 11.19 3.21
CA ASP A 174 6.93 10.79 1.83
C ASP A 174 6.18 11.79 0.93
N PRO A 175 6.90 12.66 0.20
CA PRO A 175 6.26 13.70 -0.61
C PRO A 175 5.47 13.13 -1.78
N ASP A 176 5.75 11.88 -2.19
CA ASP A 176 5.06 11.22 -3.28
C ASP A 176 3.84 10.42 -2.77
N ASN A 177 3.73 10.18 -1.46
CA ASN A 177 2.60 9.50 -0.80
C ASN A 177 2.50 9.83 0.70
N VAL A 178 1.74 10.88 1.02
CA VAL A 178 1.54 11.34 2.41
C VAL A 178 0.81 10.32 3.30
N ASP A 179 0.04 9.40 2.70
CA ASP A 179 -0.77 8.42 3.43
C ASP A 179 -0.04 7.09 3.71
N ILE A 180 1.24 6.97 3.31
CA ILE A 180 2.02 5.76 3.55
C ILE A 180 2.91 6.00 4.78
N PRO A 181 2.62 5.35 5.92
CA PRO A 181 3.43 5.50 7.10
C PRO A 181 4.79 4.82 6.89
N TYR A 182 5.83 5.43 7.45
CA TYR A 182 7.15 4.81 7.53
C TYR A 182 7.90 5.36 8.75
N THR A 183 8.64 4.46 9.39
CA THR A 183 9.51 4.79 10.51
C THR A 183 10.86 5.23 9.98
N LEU A 184 11.28 6.44 10.34
CA LEU A 184 12.64 6.93 10.06
C LEU A 184 13.64 6.54 11.15
N PHE A 185 13.15 6.32 12.36
CA PHE A 185 13.96 6.14 13.55
C PHE A 185 13.38 5.01 14.39
N GLU A 186 14.20 4.01 14.71
CA GLU A 186 13.82 3.01 15.70
C GLU A 186 13.76 3.63 17.12
N ARG A 187 14.59 4.65 17.38
CA ARG A 187 14.63 5.38 18.66
C ARG A 187 15.07 6.82 18.44
N ILE A 188 14.34 7.77 19.02
CA ILE A 188 14.70 9.20 19.05
C ILE A 188 15.04 9.59 20.49
N ARG A 189 16.23 10.14 20.73
CA ARG A 189 16.60 10.78 22.00
C ARG A 189 16.77 12.27 21.73
N VAL A 190 15.90 13.09 22.33
CA VAL A 190 16.00 14.55 22.27
C VAL A 190 16.67 15.02 23.55
N ILE A 191 17.84 15.67 23.43
CA ILE A 191 18.53 16.34 24.54
C ILE A 191 18.34 17.84 24.30
N VAL A 192 17.75 18.53 25.26
CA VAL A 192 17.51 19.97 25.20
C VAL A 192 18.37 20.62 26.27
N ASP A 193 19.46 21.26 25.87
CA ASP A 193 20.28 22.07 26.76
C ASP A 193 19.67 23.48 26.82
N GLN A 194 19.22 23.89 28.01
CA GLN A 194 18.84 25.27 28.27
C GLN A 194 20.11 26.07 28.58
N LYS A 195 20.41 27.11 27.79
CA LYS A 195 21.35 28.17 28.16
C LYS A 195 20.58 29.34 28.75
#